data_AF-A0A1S9D7L9-F1
#
_entry.id   AF-A0A1S9D7L9-F1
#
_cell.length_a   1.000
_cell.length_b   1.000
_cell.length_c   1.000
_cell.angle_alpha   90.00
_cell.angle_beta   90.00
_cell.angle_gamma   90.00
#
_symmetry.space_group_name_H-M   'P 1'
#
loop_
_entity.id
_entity.type
_entity.pdbx_description
1 polymer ?
#
loop_
_entity_poly.entity_id
_entity_poly.type
_entity_poly.pdbx_seq_one_letter_code
_entity_poly.pdbx_strand_id
1 'polypeptide(L)'
;MQLSIFTVILPSLVAFASAAPSEKRQISSVSITFYTPDGEKWSQTFPTDMTSHQVETKKTVSHIYNPGGAICGFSGVQGERVDVPIGDHKLETPQVLTTGLCAHL
;
A
#
# COMPACT_ATOMS: atom_id res chain seq x y z
N MET A 1 39.10 -48.72 -48.12
CA MET A 1 38.60 -47.37 -48.46
C MET A 1 37.11 -47.54 -48.74
N GLN A 2 36.14 -46.87 -48.13
CA GLN A 2 36.10 -45.62 -47.39
C GLN A 2 34.76 -45.59 -46.64
N LEU A 3 34.75 -45.32 -45.33
CA LEU A 3 33.55 -45.20 -44.51
C LEU A 3 32.89 -43.85 -44.79
N SER A 4 31.66 -43.85 -45.32
CA SER A 4 30.86 -42.64 -45.49
C SER A 4 30.06 -42.35 -44.23
N ILE A 5 30.51 -41.35 -43.48
CA ILE A 5 29.84 -40.81 -42.29
C ILE A 5 28.81 -39.78 -42.77
N PHE A 6 27.52 -40.06 -42.57
CA PHE A 6 26.46 -39.07 -42.77
C PHE A 6 26.33 -38.21 -41.51
N THR A 7 26.72 -36.95 -41.62
CA THR A 7 26.67 -35.94 -40.56
C THR A 7 25.22 -35.48 -40.35
N VAL A 8 24.65 -35.75 -39.18
CA VAL A 8 23.32 -35.26 -38.78
C VAL A 8 23.49 -33.86 -38.18
N ILE A 9 22.88 -32.84 -38.80
CA ILE A 9 22.89 -31.47 -38.30
C ILE A 9 21.59 -31.24 -37.51
N LEU A 10 21.69 -31.22 -36.18
CA LEU A 10 20.58 -30.84 -35.30
C LEU A 10 20.49 -29.31 -35.22
N PRO A 11 19.37 -28.67 -35.59
CA PRO A 11 19.16 -27.25 -35.33
C PRO A 11 18.74 -27.07 -33.86
N SER A 12 19.58 -26.45 -33.05
CA SER A 12 19.24 -26.04 -31.68
C SER A 12 18.32 -24.81 -31.72
N LEU A 13 17.04 -24.97 -31.39
CA LEU A 13 16.13 -23.85 -31.13
C LEU A 13 16.51 -23.18 -29.80
N VAL A 14 17.07 -21.97 -29.88
CA VAL A 14 17.29 -21.12 -28.71
C VAL A 14 15.97 -20.39 -28.43
N ALA A 15 15.23 -20.85 -27.42
CA ALA A 15 14.05 -20.15 -26.93
C ALA A 15 14.48 -18.95 -26.09
N PHE A 16 14.35 -17.73 -26.62
CA PHE A 16 14.47 -16.52 -25.82
C PHE A 16 13.19 -16.36 -24.98
N ALA A 17 13.22 -16.88 -23.75
CA ALA A 17 12.23 -16.53 -22.74
C ALA A 17 12.43 -15.04 -22.39
N SER A 18 11.61 -14.17 -22.97
CA SER A 18 11.52 -12.78 -22.52
C SER A 18 10.90 -12.76 -21.13
N ALA A 19 11.73 -12.64 -20.10
CA ALA A 19 11.27 -12.29 -18.77
C ALA A 19 10.91 -10.80 -18.81
N ALA A 20 9.63 -10.49 -19.06
CA ALA A 20 9.14 -9.13 -18.82
C ALA A 20 9.45 -8.77 -17.35
N PRO A 21 10.01 -7.59 -17.07
CA PRO A 21 10.16 -7.14 -15.70
C PRO A 21 8.80 -7.21 -15.02
N SER A 22 8.69 -7.98 -13.96
CA SER A 22 7.54 -7.87 -13.06
C SER A 22 7.67 -6.50 -12.40
N GLU A 23 7.04 -5.48 -12.97
CA GLU A 23 6.79 -4.24 -12.24
C GLU A 23 6.15 -4.66 -10.92
N LYS A 24 6.87 -4.50 -9.80
CA LYS A 24 6.25 -4.61 -8.49
C LYS A 24 5.09 -3.62 -8.53
N ARG A 25 3.86 -4.15 -8.50
CA ARG A 25 2.64 -3.33 -8.54
C ARG A 25 2.63 -2.49 -7.27
N GLN A 26 3.23 -1.31 -7.33
CA GLN A 26 3.30 -0.40 -6.20
C GLN A 26 1.87 0.03 -5.88
N ILE A 27 1.47 -0.16 -4.63
CA ILE A 27 0.17 0.26 -4.15
C ILE A 27 0.19 1.79 -4.16
N SER A 28 -0.62 2.40 -5.02
CA SER A 28 -0.66 3.86 -5.22
C SER A 28 -1.59 4.58 -4.25
N SER A 29 -2.50 3.86 -3.61
CA SER A 29 -3.40 4.38 -2.59
C SER A 29 -3.85 3.29 -1.62
N VAL A 30 -4.25 3.69 -0.42
CA VAL A 30 -4.82 2.82 0.62
C VAL A 30 -6.11 3.42 1.16
N SER A 31 -7.11 2.58 1.42
CA SER A 31 -8.36 3.00 2.06
C SER A 31 -8.25 2.80 3.57
N ILE A 32 -8.34 3.89 4.33
CA ILE A 32 -8.23 3.90 5.79
C ILE A 32 -9.61 4.03 6.38
N THR A 33 -9.95 3.18 7.34
CA THR A 33 -11.23 3.23 8.06
C THR A 33 -11.05 3.91 9.40
N PHE A 34 -11.88 4.90 9.68
CA PHE A 34 -11.92 5.64 10.95
C PHE A 34 -13.16 5.23 11.73
N TYR A 35 -13.04 5.21 13.06
CA TYR A 35 -14.10 4.86 13.98
C TYR A 35 -14.28 5.96 15.02
N THR A 36 -15.52 6.38 15.25
CA THR A 36 -15.88 7.27 16.35
C THR A 36 -15.99 6.51 17.68
N PRO A 37 -15.97 7.20 18.84
CA PRO A 37 -16.16 6.56 20.15
C PRO A 37 -17.49 5.77 20.30
N ASP A 38 -18.54 6.15 19.58
CA ASP A 38 -19.85 5.49 19.56
C ASP A 38 -19.97 4.38 18.50
N GLY A 39 -18.90 4.10 17.76
CA GLY A 39 -18.82 2.96 16.83
C GLY A 39 -19.29 3.25 15.41
N GLU A 40 -19.66 4.50 15.07
CA GLU A 40 -19.80 4.89 13.67
C GLU A 40 -18.46 4.77 12.95
N LYS A 41 -18.50 4.45 11.66
CA LYS A 41 -17.29 4.31 10.84
C LYS A 41 -17.45 4.87 9.45
N TRP A 42 -16.36 5.36 8.89
CA TRP A 42 -16.26 5.77 7.50
C TRP A 42 -14.86 5.42 6.98
N SER A 43 -14.70 5.40 5.66
CA SER A 43 -13.37 5.19 5.05
C SER A 43 -13.03 6.34 4.12
N GLN A 44 -11.73 6.65 4.02
CA GLN A 44 -11.20 7.61 3.08
C GLN A 44 -9.93 7.04 2.46
N THR A 45 -9.77 7.29 1.15
CA THR A 45 -8.60 6.82 0.39
C THR A 45 -7.50 7.87 0.43
N PHE A 46 -6.28 7.44 0.74
CA PHE A 46 -5.09 8.28 0.75
C PHE A 46 -4.07 7.76 -0.26
N PRO A 47 -3.41 8.63 -1.05
CA PRO A 47 -2.31 8.22 -1.88
C PRO A 47 -1.09 7.84 -1.02
N THR A 48 -0.24 6.97 -1.56
CA THR A 48 0.95 6.42 -0.87
C THR A 48 2.25 7.09 -1.30
N ASP A 49 2.15 8.30 -1.82
CA ASP A 49 3.24 9.12 -2.38
C ASP A 49 3.81 10.13 -1.36
N MET A 50 3.47 9.97 -0.07
CA MET A 50 3.83 10.85 1.04
C MET A 50 3.29 12.29 0.97
N THR A 51 2.40 12.60 0.03
CA THR A 51 1.71 13.89 0.05
C THR A 51 0.69 13.93 1.19
N SER A 52 0.52 15.11 1.80
CA SER A 52 -0.42 15.31 2.91
C SER A 52 -1.81 15.65 2.36
N HIS A 53 -2.82 14.91 2.81
CA HIS A 53 -4.21 15.10 2.42
C HIS A 53 -5.09 15.39 3.61
N GLN A 54 -6.16 16.17 3.40
CA GLN A 54 -7.13 16.47 4.45
C GLN A 54 -7.95 15.21 4.79
N VAL A 55 -8.20 14.98 6.08
CA VAL A 55 -9.27 14.07 6.51
C VAL A 55 -10.59 14.81 6.34
N GLU A 56 -11.43 14.38 5.40
CA GLU A 56 -12.60 15.16 4.96
C GLU A 56 -13.68 15.24 6.04
N THR A 57 -13.92 14.12 6.72
CA THR A 57 -14.94 14.03 7.77
C THR A 57 -14.40 14.57 9.09
N LYS A 58 -14.99 15.67 9.59
CA LYS A 58 -14.61 16.32 10.84
C LYS A 58 -15.39 15.75 12.04
N LYS A 59 -15.18 14.47 12.33
CA LYS A 59 -15.70 13.78 13.53
C LYS A 59 -14.57 13.39 14.47
N THR A 60 -14.87 13.21 15.74
CA THR A 60 -13.93 12.68 16.74
C THR A 60 -13.61 11.23 16.41
N VAL A 61 -12.34 10.94 16.13
CA VAL A 61 -11.82 9.59 15.88
C VAL A 61 -11.31 9.01 17.18
N SER A 62 -11.64 7.75 17.45
CA SER A 62 -11.13 6.98 18.58
C SER A 62 -10.19 5.85 18.15
N HIS A 63 -10.40 5.35 16.94
CA HIS A 63 -9.75 4.15 16.44
C HIS A 63 -9.63 4.20 14.91
N ILE A 64 -8.54 3.67 14.34
CA ILE A 64 -8.22 3.66 12.91
C ILE A 64 -7.82 2.25 12.50
N TYR A 65 -8.40 1.75 11.40
CA TYR A 65 -7.98 0.50 10.78
C TYR A 65 -7.29 0.75 9.43
N ASN A 66 -6.11 0.17 9.28
CA ASN A 66 -5.32 0.13 8.05
C ASN A 66 -5.29 -1.30 7.49
N PRO A 67 -5.89 -1.58 6.31
CA PRO A 67 -5.96 -2.92 5.73
C PRO A 67 -4.60 -3.42 5.19
N GLY A 68 -3.61 -2.55 5.06
CA GLY A 68 -2.29 -2.87 4.56
C GLY A 68 -1.94 -2.21 3.22
N GLY A 69 -0.70 -2.45 2.79
CA GLY A 69 -0.15 -1.89 1.56
C GLY A 69 0.54 -0.54 1.70
N ALA A 70 0.42 0.10 2.87
CA ALA A 70 1.10 1.33 3.23
C ALA A 70 1.21 1.47 4.75
N ILE A 71 2.14 2.31 5.21
CA ILE A 71 2.14 2.88 6.56
C ILE A 71 1.62 4.30 6.45
N CYS A 72 0.73 4.69 7.36
CA CYS A 72 0.15 6.03 7.38
C CYS A 72 0.43 6.73 8.69
N GLY A 73 0.34 8.05 8.69
CA GLY A 73 0.30 8.87 9.90
C GLY A 73 -0.72 9.98 9.78
N PHE A 74 -1.41 10.28 10.87
CA PHE A 74 -2.47 11.27 10.94
C PHE A 74 -2.19 12.32 12.00
N SER A 75 -2.48 13.59 11.68
CA SER A 75 -2.39 14.69 12.64
C SER A 75 -3.79 15.08 13.11
N GLY A 76 -3.92 15.37 14.40
CA GLY A 76 -5.19 15.85 14.98
C GLY A 76 -5.12 17.27 15.55
N VAL A 77 -6.28 17.79 15.95
CA VAL A 77 -6.40 19.14 16.53
C VAL A 77 -5.80 19.27 17.93
N GLN A 78 -5.55 18.15 18.62
CA GLN A 78 -4.88 18.15 19.94
C GLN A 78 -3.35 18.11 19.83
N GLY A 79 -2.80 18.21 18.61
CA GLY A 79 -1.35 18.23 18.37
C GLY A 79 -0.66 16.86 18.39
N GLU A 80 -1.37 15.80 18.76
CA GLU A 80 -0.90 14.42 18.63
C GLU A 80 -0.80 14.02 17.14
N ARG A 81 0.29 13.33 16.81
CA ARG A 81 0.44 12.58 15.57
C ARG A 81 0.26 11.10 15.88
N VAL A 82 -0.62 10.46 15.13
CA VAL A 82 -0.96 9.04 15.26
C VAL A 82 -0.25 8.29 14.15
N ASP A 83 0.69 7.42 14.49
CA ASP A 83 1.31 6.50 13.54
C ASP A 83 0.44 5.24 13.39
N VAL A 84 0.13 4.88 12.15
CA VAL A 84 -0.84 3.84 11.79
C VAL A 84 -0.19 2.82 10.83
N PRO A 85 0.55 1.83 11.36
CA PRO A 85 1.00 0.68 10.58
C PRO A 85 -0.18 -0.20 10.17
N ILE A 86 0.07 -1.35 9.56
CA ILE A 86 -1.01 -2.29 9.19
C ILE A 86 -1.74 -2.76 10.46
N GLY A 87 -3.07 -2.76 10.42
CA GLY A 87 -3.92 -3.25 11.52
C GLY A 87 -4.76 -2.17 12.19
N ASP A 88 -5.14 -2.47 13.43
CA ASP A 88 -6.06 -1.73 14.31
C ASP A 88 -5.27 -0.81 15.25
N HIS A 89 -5.56 0.49 15.26
CA HIS A 89 -4.79 1.52 15.97
C HIS A 89 -5.70 2.46 16.76
N LYS A 90 -5.68 2.31 18.08
CA LYS A 90 -6.44 3.17 18.99
C LYS A 90 -5.67 4.45 19.27
N LEU A 91 -6.36 5.58 19.23
CA LEU A 91 -5.77 6.87 19.61
C LEU A 91 -5.68 6.97 21.13
N GLU A 92 -4.59 7.55 21.64
CA GLU A 92 -4.47 7.83 23.07
C GLU A 92 -5.52 8.85 23.50
N THR A 93 -5.65 9.94 22.72
CA THR A 93 -6.69 10.95 22.91
C THR A 93 -7.64 10.95 21.72
N PRO A 94 -8.91 10.52 21.90
CA PRO A 94 -9.92 10.65 20.86
C PRO A 94 -10.07 12.11 20.43
N GLN A 95 -9.93 12.37 19.13
CA GLN A 95 -9.87 13.74 18.61
C GLN A 95 -10.28 13.84 17.14
N VAL A 96 -10.57 15.06 16.68
CA VAL A 96 -10.76 15.33 15.25
C VAL A 96 -9.40 15.29 14.56
N LEU A 97 -9.30 14.48 13.50
CA LEU A 97 -8.13 14.42 12.64
C LEU A 97 -8.23 15.47 11.54
N THR A 98 -7.11 16.09 11.22
CA THR A 98 -7.01 17.18 10.25
C THR A 98 -6.41 16.67 8.95
N THR A 99 -5.23 16.08 8.99
CA THR A 99 -4.51 15.59 7.81
C THR A 99 -3.99 14.16 7.98
N GLY A 100 -3.78 13.47 6.87
CA GLY A 100 -3.16 12.15 6.78
C GLY A 100 -2.14 12.10 5.65
N LEU A 101 -1.10 11.31 5.84
CA LEU A 101 -0.10 11.01 4.80
C LEU A 101 0.29 9.54 4.88
N CYS A 102 0.50 8.90 3.72
CA CYS A 102 0.85 7.48 3.64
C CYS A 102 2.06 7.24 2.75
N ALA A 103 2.82 6.20 3.06
CA ALA A 103 3.96 5.73 2.29
C ALA A 103 3.76 4.24 1.96
N HIS A 104 4.03 3.87 0.71
CA HIS A 104 3.95 2.46 0.27
C HIS A 104 5.00 1.60 0.99
N LEU A 105 4.72 0.30 1.09
CA LEU A 105 5.60 -0.74 1.66
C LEU A 105 6.41 -1.49 0.60
#